data_AF-A0A7S1FCP8-F1
#
_entry.id   AF-A0A7S1FCP8-F1
#
_cell.length_a   1.000
_cell.length_b   1.000
_cell.length_c   1.000
_cell.angle_alpha   90.00
_cell.angle_beta   90.00
_cell.angle_gamma   90.00
#
_symmetry.space_group_name_H-M   'P 1'
#
loop_
_entity.id
_entity.type
_entity.pdbx_description
1 polymer ?
#
loop_
_entity_poly.entity_id
_entity_poly.type
_entity_poly.pdbx_seq_one_letter_code
_entity_poly.pdbx_strand_id
1 'polypeptide(L)'
;WRHHVHGSSDVVTPSDVWFSSLELSFKVPWPLPLVITQGSLDQYTSMFRMLLAFRHAHLELQRVDLPQKRLHTWAFRAQLSYFVSQVIQYFHMDVIEVAHQRLLQVVHDSQDFSEMVPAHEEFLSTVVTRCFVNASDLHGALKAALRIVHAFCRLDHGGGSDSRSVHRQGVGTTTIPTSMEVQQL
;
A
#
# COMPACT_ATOMS: atom_id res chain seq x y z
N TRP A 1 -12.06 -38.30 -13.40
CA TRP A 1 -11.90 -38.13 -11.95
C TRP A 1 -11.81 -36.65 -11.64
N ARG A 2 -12.92 -36.12 -11.12
CA ARG A 2 -13.22 -34.69 -10.95
C ARG A 2 -12.62 -34.25 -9.61
N HIS A 3 -11.52 -33.50 -9.62
CA HIS A 3 -11.06 -32.86 -8.39
C HIS A 3 -11.96 -31.66 -8.09
N HIS A 4 -12.77 -31.82 -7.04
CA HIS A 4 -13.44 -30.72 -6.35
C HIS A 4 -12.38 -29.74 -5.86
N VAL A 5 -12.23 -28.61 -6.56
CA VAL A 5 -11.61 -27.43 -5.97
C VAL A 5 -12.60 -26.92 -4.93
N HIS A 6 -12.31 -27.21 -3.65
CA HIS A 6 -13.00 -26.54 -2.56
C HIS A 6 -12.73 -25.04 -2.73
N GLY A 7 -13.80 -24.29 -2.99
CA GLY A 7 -13.78 -22.84 -2.95
C GLY A 7 -13.36 -22.41 -1.56
N SER A 8 -12.09 -22.04 -1.43
CA SER A 8 -11.64 -21.23 -0.31
C SER A 8 -12.47 -19.95 -0.39
N SER A 9 -13.40 -19.76 0.55
CA SER A 9 -14.06 -18.48 0.73
C SER A 9 -12.96 -17.49 1.04
N ASP A 10 -12.51 -16.76 0.02
CA ASP A 10 -11.71 -15.56 0.19
C ASP A 10 -12.55 -14.67 1.12
N VAL A 11 -12.19 -14.64 2.40
CA VAL A 11 -12.74 -13.68 3.35
C VAL A 11 -12.26 -12.33 2.85
N VAL A 12 -13.08 -11.70 2.01
CA VAL A 12 -12.83 -10.36 1.49
C VAL A 12 -12.83 -9.46 2.70
N THR A 13 -11.65 -8.99 3.10
CA THR A 13 -11.56 -8.09 4.24
C THR A 13 -12.11 -6.72 3.80
N PRO A 14 -12.77 -5.95 4.67
CA PRO A 14 -13.28 -4.62 4.30
C PRO A 14 -12.20 -3.70 3.70
N SER A 15 -10.95 -3.90 4.11
CA SER A 15 -9.78 -3.26 3.52
C SER A 15 -9.58 -3.59 2.04
N ASP A 16 -9.90 -4.80 1.58
CA ASP A 16 -9.71 -5.22 0.18
C ASP A 16 -10.79 -4.64 -0.76
N VAL A 17 -11.98 -4.34 -0.24
CA VAL A 17 -13.15 -3.96 -1.05
C VAL A 17 -12.95 -2.59 -1.72
N TRP A 18 -12.45 -1.61 -0.98
CA TRP A 18 -12.31 -0.25 -1.52
C TRP A 18 -11.19 -0.15 -2.56
N PHE A 19 -10.08 -0.90 -2.40
CA PHE A 19 -9.02 -0.95 -3.41
C PHE A 19 -9.50 -1.53 -4.73
N SER A 20 -10.33 -2.57 -4.67
CA SER A 20 -10.87 -3.22 -5.87
C SER A 20 -11.84 -2.33 -6.66
N SER A 21 -12.42 -1.32 -6.00
CA SER A 21 -13.38 -0.38 -6.59
C SER A 21 -12.73 0.88 -7.17
N LEU A 22 -11.42 1.06 -6.99
CA LEU A 22 -10.75 2.30 -7.37
C LEU A 22 -10.44 2.31 -8.87
N GLU A 23 -10.85 3.34 -9.59
CA GLU A 23 -10.66 3.46 -11.04
C GLU A 23 -9.92 4.74 -11.39
N LEU A 24 -9.00 4.67 -12.35
CA LEU A 24 -8.32 5.84 -12.87
C LEU A 24 -9.11 6.42 -14.04
N SER A 25 -9.77 7.55 -13.82
CA SER A 25 -10.44 8.31 -14.88
C SER A 25 -9.54 9.45 -15.36
N PHE A 26 -9.18 9.46 -16.64
CA PHE A 26 -8.38 10.53 -17.24
C PHE A 26 -9.20 11.26 -18.32
N LYS A 27 -9.62 12.50 -18.02
CA LYS A 27 -10.36 13.36 -18.95
C LYS A 27 -9.39 14.32 -19.63
N VAL A 28 -9.01 14.01 -20.86
CA VAL A 28 -8.00 14.78 -21.60
C VAL A 28 -8.63 15.48 -22.79
N PRO A 29 -8.28 16.75 -23.05
CA PRO A 29 -8.63 17.37 -24.31
C PRO A 29 -7.97 16.60 -25.47
N TRP A 30 -8.66 16.63 -26.60
CA TRP A 30 -8.10 16.18 -27.87
C TRP A 30 -6.75 16.88 -28.13
N PRO A 31 -5.71 16.21 -28.68
CA PRO A 31 -5.69 14.90 -29.36
C PRO A 31 -5.26 13.69 -28.51
N LEU A 32 -4.93 13.88 -27.24
CA LEU A 32 -4.33 12.84 -26.40
C LEU A 32 -5.14 11.54 -26.22
N PRO A 33 -6.50 11.51 -26.33
CA PRO A 33 -7.24 10.26 -26.35
C PRO A 33 -6.89 9.29 -27.50
N LEU A 34 -6.20 9.76 -28.55
CA LEU A 34 -5.69 8.90 -29.62
C LEU A 34 -4.54 8.00 -29.16
N VAL A 35 -3.77 8.46 -28.16
CA VAL A 35 -2.64 7.71 -27.57
C VAL A 35 -3.09 7.00 -26.30
N ILE A 36 -3.81 7.72 -25.43
CA ILE A 36 -4.31 7.20 -24.16
C ILE A 36 -5.75 6.72 -24.37
N THR A 37 -5.87 5.50 -24.85
CA THR A 37 -7.17 4.85 -25.07
C THR A 37 -7.79 4.36 -23.77
N GLN A 38 -9.07 3.96 -23.80
CA GLN A 38 -9.70 3.33 -22.65
C GLN A 38 -8.99 2.03 -22.22
N GLY A 39 -8.56 1.21 -23.18
CA GLY A 39 -7.81 -0.02 -22.88
C GLY A 39 -6.46 0.26 -22.20
N SER A 40 -5.84 1.40 -22.54
CA SER A 40 -4.64 1.87 -21.84
C SER A 40 -4.95 2.27 -20.39
N LEU A 41 -6.07 2.96 -20.15
CA LEU A 41 -6.52 3.35 -18.80
C LEU A 41 -6.88 2.15 -17.92
N ASP A 42 -7.45 1.09 -18.49
CA ASP A 42 -7.75 -0.14 -17.75
C ASP A 42 -6.46 -0.83 -17.27
N GLN A 43 -5.43 -0.83 -18.11
CA GLN A 43 -4.09 -1.33 -17.76
C GLN A 43 -3.43 -0.46 -16.68
N TYR A 44 -3.50 0.87 -16.81
CA TYR A 44 -3.03 1.79 -15.78
C TYR A 44 -3.77 1.60 -14.45
N THR A 45 -5.09 1.42 -14.48
CA THR A 45 -5.90 1.17 -13.29
C THR A 45 -5.46 -0.11 -12.60
N SER A 46 -5.26 -1.18 -13.37
CA SER A 46 -4.80 -2.47 -12.83
C SER A 46 -3.41 -2.36 -12.20
N MET A 47 -2.49 -1.65 -12.85
CA MET A 47 -1.17 -1.33 -12.31
C MET A 47 -1.25 -0.53 -11.03
N PHE A 48 -2.03 0.55 -11.06
CA PHE A 48 -2.19 1.47 -9.95
C PHE A 48 -2.75 0.76 -8.71
N ARG A 49 -3.77 -0.09 -8.88
CA ARG A 49 -4.33 -0.90 -7.79
C ARG A 49 -3.27 -1.77 -7.14
N MET A 50 -2.41 -2.44 -7.93
CA MET A 50 -1.32 -3.27 -7.41
C MET A 50 -0.31 -2.44 -6.61
N LEU A 51 0.21 -1.36 -7.20
CA LEU A 51 1.19 -0.48 -6.56
C LEU A 51 0.64 0.12 -5.26
N LEU A 52 -0.62 0.57 -5.30
CA LEU A 52 -1.28 1.17 -4.16
C LEU A 52 -1.49 0.14 -3.03
N ALA A 53 -1.86 -1.10 -3.35
CA ALA A 53 -2.02 -2.16 -2.35
C ALA A 53 -0.71 -2.43 -1.60
N PHE A 54 0.42 -2.51 -2.33
CA PHE A 54 1.75 -2.65 -1.71
C PHE A 54 2.14 -1.41 -0.89
N ARG A 55 1.90 -0.20 -1.42
CA ARG A 55 2.20 1.04 -0.70
C ARG A 55 1.39 1.16 0.59
N HIS A 56 0.12 0.79 0.56
CA HIS A 56 -0.73 0.75 1.74
C HIS A 56 -0.22 -0.26 2.77
N ALA A 57 0.09 -1.49 2.35
CA ALA A 57 0.66 -2.50 3.23
C ALA A 57 1.98 -2.05 3.88
N HIS A 58 2.83 -1.34 3.12
CA HIS A 58 4.06 -0.75 3.64
C HIS A 58 3.80 0.28 4.74
N LEU A 59 2.84 1.19 4.52
CA LEU A 59 2.49 2.22 5.50
C LEU A 59 1.88 1.62 6.77
N GLU A 60 0.98 0.65 6.63
CA GLU A 60 0.41 -0.07 7.78
C GLU A 60 1.50 -0.80 8.60
N LEU A 61 2.44 -1.45 7.90
CA LEU A 61 3.62 -2.04 8.51
C LEU A 61 4.59 -1.03 9.09
N GLN A 62 4.52 0.26 8.79
CA GLN A 62 5.33 1.26 9.48
C GLN A 62 4.63 1.72 10.78
N ARG A 63 3.31 1.74 10.79
CA ARG A 63 2.49 2.24 11.90
C ARG A 63 2.41 1.29 13.09
N VAL A 64 2.53 -0.02 12.86
CA VAL A 64 2.49 -1.01 13.94
C VAL A 64 3.64 -0.74 14.94
N ASP A 65 3.35 -0.67 16.24
CA ASP A 65 4.35 -0.35 17.27
C ASP A 65 4.44 -1.50 18.28
N LEU A 66 5.48 -2.32 18.14
CA LEU A 66 5.61 -3.54 18.91
C LEU A 66 6.59 -3.35 20.07
N PRO A 67 6.23 -3.79 21.29
CA PRO A 67 7.17 -3.79 22.40
C PRO A 67 8.35 -4.73 22.07
N GLN A 68 9.56 -4.22 22.22
CA GLN A 68 10.82 -4.91 21.90
C GLN A 68 10.99 -6.28 22.59
N LYS A 69 10.24 -6.52 23.68
CA LYS A 69 10.20 -7.78 24.42
C LYS A 69 9.62 -8.96 23.62
N ARG A 70 8.90 -8.71 22.52
CA ARG A 70 8.34 -9.75 21.63
C ARG A 70 9.23 -9.96 20.40
N LEU A 71 10.43 -10.52 20.60
CA LEU A 71 11.45 -10.68 19.55
C LEU A 71 10.91 -11.34 18.27
N HIS A 72 10.13 -12.42 18.38
CA HIS A 72 9.55 -13.10 17.21
C HIS A 72 8.59 -12.21 16.42
N THR A 73 7.71 -11.47 17.10
CA THR A 73 6.76 -10.56 16.44
C THR A 73 7.47 -9.38 15.79
N TRP A 74 8.50 -8.85 16.46
CA TRP A 74 9.35 -7.78 15.93
C TRP A 74 10.15 -8.25 14.69
N ALA A 75 10.77 -9.43 14.77
CA ALA A 75 11.52 -10.00 13.65
C ALA A 75 10.61 -10.28 12.45
N PHE A 76 9.41 -10.81 12.70
CA PHE A 76 8.45 -11.08 11.64
C PHE A 76 7.95 -9.78 10.98
N ARG A 77 7.66 -8.72 11.76
CA ARG A 77 7.38 -7.38 11.21
C ARG A 77 8.51 -6.90 10.30
N ALA A 78 9.76 -7.03 10.74
CA ALA A 78 10.92 -6.61 9.96
C ALA A 78 11.03 -7.38 8.64
N GLN A 79 10.81 -8.70 8.67
CA GLN A 79 10.79 -9.53 7.46
C GLN A 79 9.67 -9.12 6.49
N LEU A 80 8.45 -8.89 6.99
CA LEU A 80 7.33 -8.41 6.17
C LEU A 80 7.61 -7.03 5.56
N SER A 81 8.17 -6.11 6.36
CA SER A 81 8.55 -4.77 5.90
C SER A 81 9.63 -4.84 4.81
N TYR A 82 10.63 -5.70 5.00
CA TYR A 82 11.66 -5.95 3.99
C TYR A 82 11.05 -6.49 2.70
N PHE A 83 10.25 -7.56 2.78
CA PHE A 83 9.58 -8.14 1.61
C PHE A 83 8.77 -7.11 0.83
N VAL A 84 7.88 -6.37 1.50
CA VAL A 84 7.05 -5.35 0.86
C VAL A 84 7.91 -4.26 0.23
N SER A 85 8.97 -3.82 0.91
CA SER A 85 9.89 -2.80 0.39
C SER A 85 10.63 -3.29 -0.85
N GLN A 86 11.10 -4.55 -0.88
CA GLN A 86 11.77 -5.13 -2.04
C GLN A 86 10.84 -5.23 -3.25
N VAL A 87 9.57 -5.62 -3.05
CA VAL A 87 8.59 -5.67 -4.15
C VAL A 87 8.30 -4.27 -4.71
N ILE A 88 8.08 -3.27 -3.84
CA ILE A 88 7.88 -1.88 -4.28
C ILE A 88 9.10 -1.37 -5.04
N GLN A 89 10.30 -1.65 -4.54
CA GLN A 89 11.55 -1.23 -5.17
C GLN A 89 11.73 -1.88 -6.54
N TYR A 90 11.49 -3.19 -6.66
CA TYR A 90 11.53 -3.90 -7.94
C TYR A 90 10.57 -3.28 -8.96
N PHE A 91 9.31 -3.06 -8.58
CA PHE A 91 8.33 -2.46 -9.47
C PHE A 91 8.72 -1.06 -9.93
N HIS A 92 9.21 -0.21 -9.02
CA HIS A 92 9.58 1.16 -9.41
C HIS A 92 10.90 1.21 -10.18
N MET A 93 11.97 0.64 -9.62
CA MET A 93 13.34 0.88 -10.11
C MET A 93 13.70 -0.04 -11.28
N ASP A 94 13.30 -1.31 -11.23
CA ASP A 94 13.73 -2.30 -12.23
C ASP A 94 12.74 -2.47 -13.39
N VAL A 95 11.50 -1.99 -13.22
CA VAL A 95 10.43 -2.13 -14.22
C VAL A 95 9.93 -0.77 -14.71
N ILE A 96 9.26 -0.01 -13.85
CA ILE A 96 8.55 1.22 -14.25
C ILE A 96 9.53 2.28 -14.74
N GLU A 97 10.57 2.60 -13.97
CA GLU A 97 11.52 3.66 -14.31
C GLU A 97 12.24 3.35 -15.62
N VAL A 98 12.74 2.13 -15.79
CA VAL A 98 13.43 1.71 -17.02
C VAL A 98 12.51 1.79 -18.24
N ALA A 99 11.28 1.28 -18.13
CA ALA A 99 10.31 1.32 -19.23
C ALA A 99 9.88 2.77 -19.54
N HIS A 100 9.71 3.60 -18.51
CA HIS A 100 9.32 4.99 -18.65
C HIS A 100 10.41 5.83 -19.30
N GLN A 101 11.68 5.64 -18.92
CA GLN A 101 12.81 6.30 -19.57
C GLN A 101 12.89 5.98 -21.06
N ARG A 102 12.68 4.71 -21.44
CA ARG A 102 12.63 4.30 -22.85
C ARG A 102 11.48 4.96 -23.60
N LEU A 103 10.28 5.03 -23.00
CA LEU A 103 9.14 5.73 -23.58
C LEU A 103 9.44 7.21 -23.78
N LEU A 104 9.96 7.89 -22.76
CA LEU A 104 10.28 9.32 -22.82
C LEU A 104 11.32 9.63 -23.89
N GLN A 105 12.29 8.74 -24.10
CA GLN A 105 13.27 8.90 -25.17
C GLN A 105 12.59 8.89 -26.54
N VAL A 106 11.69 7.93 -26.81
CA VAL A 106 10.93 7.91 -28.06
C VAL A 106 10.06 9.16 -28.19
N VAL A 107 9.33 9.54 -27.14
CA VAL A 107 8.48 10.74 -27.15
C VAL A 107 9.28 12.02 -27.44
N HIS A 108 10.52 12.10 -26.97
CA HIS A 108 11.39 13.25 -27.21
C HIS A 108 11.95 13.27 -28.65
N ASP A 109 12.31 12.10 -29.18
CA ASP A 109 12.99 11.99 -30.49
C ASP A 109 11.98 11.97 -31.66
N SER A 110 10.75 11.52 -31.42
CA SER A 110 9.69 11.42 -32.42
C SER A 110 9.11 12.79 -32.81
N GLN A 111 8.75 12.93 -34.09
CA GLN A 111 8.11 14.13 -34.64
C GLN A 111 6.59 13.97 -34.83
N ASP A 112 6.07 12.76 -34.69
CA ASP A 112 4.66 12.44 -34.89
C ASP A 112 4.16 11.30 -33.98
N PHE A 113 2.85 11.03 -34.04
CA PHE A 113 2.21 9.99 -33.24
C PHE A 113 2.49 8.56 -33.71
N SER A 114 3.06 8.37 -34.91
CA SER A 114 3.25 7.04 -35.51
C SER A 114 4.23 6.18 -34.71
N GLU A 115 5.21 6.83 -34.08
CA GLU A 115 6.20 6.20 -33.20
C GLU A 115 5.79 6.24 -31.71
N MET A 116 5.10 7.29 -31.29
CA MET A 116 4.70 7.47 -29.88
C MET A 116 3.64 6.46 -29.42
N VAL A 117 2.63 6.17 -30.25
CA VAL A 117 1.56 5.23 -29.91
C VAL A 117 2.10 3.82 -29.66
N PRO A 118 2.85 3.18 -30.59
CA PRO A 118 3.38 1.84 -30.35
C PRO A 118 4.38 1.79 -29.18
N ALA A 119 5.17 2.85 -28.97
CA ALA A 119 6.07 2.92 -27.81
C ALA A 119 5.28 2.97 -26.48
N HIS A 120 4.15 3.67 -26.44
CA HIS A 120 3.26 3.71 -25.28
C HIS A 120 2.60 2.35 -25.00
N GLU A 121 2.15 1.66 -26.06
CA GLU A 121 1.63 0.30 -25.95
C GLU A 121 2.69 -0.69 -25.47
N GLU A 122 3.93 -0.59 -25.98
CA GLU A 122 5.06 -1.41 -25.52
C GLU A 122 5.39 -1.13 -24.05
N PHE A 123 5.38 0.14 -23.63
CA PHE A 123 5.53 0.53 -22.23
C PHE A 123 4.50 -0.15 -21.33
N LEU A 124 3.21 0.00 -21.65
CA LEU A 124 2.13 -0.59 -20.85
C LEU A 124 2.22 -2.11 -20.79
N SER A 125 2.43 -2.75 -21.94
CA SER A 125 2.61 -4.22 -22.04
C SER A 125 3.78 -4.70 -21.16
N THR A 126 4.90 -3.96 -21.19
CA THR A 126 6.08 -4.25 -20.38
C THR A 126 5.78 -4.16 -18.90
N VAL A 127 5.21 -3.05 -18.44
CA VAL A 127 4.96 -2.84 -17.00
C VAL A 127 3.92 -3.85 -16.51
N VAL A 128 2.80 -4.03 -17.21
CA VAL A 128 1.73 -4.99 -16.84
C VAL A 128 2.27 -6.42 -16.72
N THR A 129 3.13 -6.82 -17.64
CA THR A 129 3.74 -8.16 -17.63
C THR A 129 4.76 -8.31 -16.51
N ARG A 130 5.71 -7.36 -16.40
CA ARG A 130 6.83 -7.47 -15.46
C ARG A 130 6.48 -7.14 -14.01
N CYS A 131 5.41 -6.37 -13.78
CA CYS A 131 4.81 -6.22 -12.45
C CYS A 131 3.82 -7.34 -12.12
N PHE A 132 3.75 -8.39 -12.95
CA PHE A 132 2.95 -9.59 -12.72
C PHE A 132 1.45 -9.32 -12.59
N VAL A 133 0.93 -8.28 -13.23
CA VAL A 133 -0.50 -7.96 -13.19
C VAL A 133 -1.30 -9.01 -13.95
N ASN A 134 -0.79 -9.48 -15.10
CA ASN A 134 -1.43 -10.50 -15.93
C ASN A 134 -1.01 -11.94 -15.61
N ALA A 135 -0.07 -12.15 -14.69
CA ALA A 135 0.42 -13.49 -14.32
C ALA A 135 -0.41 -14.04 -13.15
N SER A 136 -1.50 -14.75 -13.43
CA SER A 136 -2.52 -15.15 -12.42
C SER A 136 -1.95 -15.75 -11.13
N ASP A 137 -0.99 -16.66 -11.25
CA ASP A 137 -0.44 -17.41 -10.12
C ASP A 137 0.42 -16.50 -9.24
N LEU A 138 1.29 -15.71 -9.86
CA LEU A 138 2.18 -14.79 -9.16
C LEU A 138 1.41 -13.59 -8.59
N HIS A 139 0.47 -13.06 -9.35
CA HIS A 139 -0.49 -12.05 -8.90
C HIS A 139 -1.28 -12.55 -7.67
N GLY A 140 -1.73 -13.81 -7.72
CA GLY A 140 -2.39 -14.50 -6.60
C GLY A 140 -1.49 -14.61 -5.37
N ALA A 141 -0.24 -15.02 -5.57
CA ALA A 141 0.76 -15.13 -4.50
C ALA A 141 1.05 -13.76 -3.84
N LEU A 142 1.20 -12.69 -4.63
CA LEU A 142 1.38 -11.33 -4.12
C LEU A 142 0.17 -10.88 -3.29
N LYS A 143 -1.06 -11.14 -3.75
CA LYS A 143 -2.28 -10.86 -2.97
C LYS A 143 -2.33 -11.67 -1.67
N ALA A 144 -1.94 -12.94 -1.70
CA ALA A 144 -1.86 -13.76 -0.49
C ALA A 144 -0.84 -13.19 0.51
N ALA A 145 0.33 -12.73 0.05
CA ALA A 145 1.33 -12.07 0.89
C ALA A 145 0.79 -10.77 1.51
N LEU A 146 0.08 -9.94 0.74
CA LEU A 146 -0.57 -8.73 1.25
C LEU A 146 -1.63 -9.05 2.31
N ARG A 147 -2.41 -10.12 2.15
CA ARG A 147 -3.37 -10.58 3.17
C ARG A 147 -2.68 -10.97 4.48
N ILE A 148 -1.51 -11.63 4.41
CA ILE A 148 -0.70 -11.93 5.60
C ILE A 148 -0.24 -10.64 6.27
N VAL A 149 0.25 -9.67 5.50
CA VAL A 149 0.68 -8.36 6.02
C VAL A 149 -0.47 -7.64 6.73
N HIS A 150 -1.64 -7.56 6.09
CA HIS A 150 -2.80 -6.90 6.70
C HIS A 150 -3.30 -7.65 7.93
N ALA A 151 -3.33 -8.99 7.90
CA ALA A 151 -3.68 -9.79 9.07
C ALA A 151 -2.73 -9.53 10.24
N PHE A 152 -1.43 -9.45 9.98
CA PHE A 152 -0.44 -9.10 10.98
C PHE A 152 -0.67 -7.70 11.56
N CYS A 153 -0.96 -6.69 10.72
CA CYS A 153 -1.18 -5.33 11.19
C CYS A 153 -2.43 -5.18 12.08
N ARG A 154 -3.48 -5.97 11.83
CA ARG A 154 -4.68 -5.97 12.69
C ARG A 154 -4.43 -6.54 14.09
N LEU A 155 -3.47 -7.47 14.24
CA LEU A 155 -3.15 -8.06 15.55
C LEU A 155 -2.57 -7.04 16.53
N ASP A 156 -1.91 -5.99 16.03
CA ASP A 156 -1.40 -4.90 16.86
C ASP A 156 -2.52 -3.99 17.37
N HIS A 157 -3.43 -3.59 16.48
CA HIS A 157 -4.57 -2.71 16.81
C HIS A 157 -5.53 -3.32 17.84
N GLY A 158 -5.65 -4.65 17.88
CA GLY A 158 -6.49 -5.36 18.85
C GLY A 158 -5.89 -5.49 20.26
N GLY A 159 -4.57 -5.26 20.43
CA GLY A 159 -3.87 -5.45 21.71
C GLY A 159 -3.64 -4.17 22.53
N GLY A 160 -3.93 -3.00 21.96
CA GLY A 160 -3.56 -1.69 22.54
C GLY A 160 -4.67 -0.91 23.23
N SER A 161 -5.94 -1.35 23.16
CA SER A 161 -7.08 -0.55 23.62
C SER A 161 -7.37 -0.59 25.12
N ASP A 162 -6.69 -1.41 25.93
CA ASP A 162 -7.06 -1.61 27.35
C ASP A 162 -6.02 -1.12 28.38
N SER A 163 -4.89 -0.52 27.96
CA SER A 163 -3.80 -0.16 28.89
C SER A 163 -3.47 1.33 28.99
N ARG A 164 -4.18 2.22 28.27
CA ARG A 164 -3.93 3.68 28.31
C ARG A 164 -4.89 4.50 29.18
N SER A 165 -5.85 3.88 29.87
CA SER A 165 -6.83 4.58 30.72
C SER A 165 -6.47 4.68 32.21
N VAL A 166 -5.36 4.09 32.69
CA VAL A 166 -5.09 3.99 34.15
C VAL A 166 -3.91 4.84 34.65
N HIS A 167 -3.38 5.79 33.87
CA HIS A 167 -2.26 6.64 34.33
C HIS A 167 -2.48 8.15 34.18
N ARG A 168 -3.70 8.62 34.45
CA ARG A 168 -3.97 10.05 34.69
C ARG A 168 -4.96 10.29 35.83
N GLN A 169 -4.69 9.73 37.01
CA GLN A 169 -5.21 10.24 38.28
C GLN A 169 -4.06 10.33 39.27
N GLY A 170 -3.65 11.56 39.54
CA GLY A 170 -2.53 11.93 40.39
C GLY A 170 -2.22 13.43 40.24
N VAL A 171 -3.25 14.27 40.10
CA VAL A 171 -3.09 15.72 40.26
C VAL A 171 -3.09 15.96 41.76
N GLY A 172 -1.89 16.03 42.35
CA GLY A 172 -1.71 16.54 43.70
C GLY A 172 -2.09 18.02 43.71
N THR A 173 -3.25 18.33 44.27
CA THR A 173 -3.63 19.68 44.67
C THR A 173 -2.77 20.06 45.88
N THR A 174 -1.70 20.82 45.66
CA THR A 174 -1.02 21.53 46.75
C THR A 174 -1.85 22.75 47.11
N THR A 175 -2.74 22.57 48.09
CA THR A 175 -3.52 23.64 48.71
C THR A 175 -2.58 24.47 49.58
N ILE A 176 -2.45 25.76 49.27
CA ILE A 176 -1.76 26.77 50.08
C ILE A 176 -2.59 27.02 51.34
N PRO A 177 -2.04 26.92 52.57
CA PRO A 177 -2.77 27.37 53.75
C PRO A 177 -2.56 28.87 53.93
N THR A 178 -3.63 29.64 53.77
CA THR A 178 -3.75 30.99 54.31
C THR A 178 -4.52 30.89 55.63
N SER A 179 -3.87 31.17 56.76
CA SER A 179 -4.59 31.72 57.91
C SER A 179 -3.64 32.50 58.80
N MET A 180 -3.94 33.80 58.89
CA MET A 180 -3.52 34.67 59.96
C MET A 180 -4.17 34.18 61.26
N GLU A 181 -3.40 34.06 62.34
CA GLU A 181 -3.94 34.22 63.69
C GLU A 181 -3.13 35.28 64.42
N VAL A 182 -3.88 36.32 64.79
CA VAL A 182 -3.53 37.39 65.70
C VAL A 182 -3.49 36.82 67.11
N GLN A 183 -2.42 37.07 67.85
CA GLN A 183 -2.51 37.08 69.31
C GLN A 183 -1.63 38.18 69.90
N GLN A 184 -2.34 39.10 70.58
CA GLN A 184 -1.83 40.16 71.43
C GLN A 184 -1.18 39.55 72.68
N LEU A 185 -0.01 40.06 73.07
CA LEU A 185 0.25 40.83 74.30
C LEU A 185 1.70 41.35 74.29
#